data_AF-A0A369R5R9-F1
#
_entry.id   AF-A0A369R5R9-F1
#
_cell.length_a   1.000
_cell.length_b   1.000
_cell.length_c   1.000
_cell.angle_alpha   90.00
_cell.angle_beta   90.00
_cell.angle_gamma   90.00
#
_symmetry.space_group_name_H-M   'P 1'
#
loop_
_entity.id
_entity.type
_entity.pdbx_description
1 polymer ?
#
loop_
_entity_poly.entity_id
_entity_poly.type
_entity_poly.pdbx_seq_one_letter_code
_entity_poly.pdbx_strand_id
1 'polypeptide(L)'
;MKGFVKAIQDGETGMVFRNSLFLPFHLEVLTIWIGKEMSLLAAPDLITDLTEGNSQVATRQGAAYTNLVFRKSGDLRKELGHEKGHIILHAAEKGEDIFKEENLHYIKVCFANKHLITFELIEDPFYL
;
A
#
# COMPACT_ATOMS: atom_id res chain seq x y z
N MET A 1 6.98 11.99 -15.25
CA MET A 1 6.77 10.83 -14.35
C MET A 1 5.27 10.75 -14.12
N LYS A 2 4.61 9.59 -14.28
CA LYS A 2 3.18 9.50 -13.96
C LYS A 2 3.02 9.44 -12.44
N GLY A 3 2.26 10.37 -11.88
CA GLY A 3 1.85 10.32 -10.48
C GLY A 3 0.97 9.11 -10.18
N PHE A 4 0.97 8.63 -8.94
CA PHE A 4 0.19 7.42 -8.61
C PHE A 4 -1.30 7.65 -8.78
N VAL A 5 -1.81 8.88 -8.56
CA VAL A 5 -3.24 9.19 -8.75
C VAL A 5 -3.65 8.87 -10.18
N LYS A 6 -2.86 9.36 -11.15
CA LYS A 6 -3.09 9.08 -12.56
C LYS A 6 -2.88 7.60 -12.91
N ALA A 7 -1.85 6.96 -12.36
CA ALA A 7 -1.59 5.54 -12.64
C ALA A 7 -2.75 4.64 -12.16
N ILE A 8 -3.33 4.94 -10.99
CA ILE A 8 -4.50 4.23 -10.46
C ILE A 8 -5.73 4.49 -11.34
N GLN A 9 -5.97 5.74 -11.76
CA GLN A 9 -7.06 6.10 -12.67
C GLN A 9 -6.93 5.45 -14.06
N ASP A 10 -5.69 5.29 -14.54
CA ASP A 10 -5.36 4.60 -15.80
C ASP A 10 -5.53 3.06 -15.68
N GLY A 11 -5.81 2.54 -14.48
CA GLY A 11 -6.00 1.10 -14.23
C GLY A 11 -4.70 0.30 -14.16
N GLU A 12 -3.58 0.93 -13.83
CA GLU A 12 -2.31 0.23 -13.67
C GLU A 12 -2.39 -0.77 -12.49
N THR A 13 -1.70 -1.90 -12.63
CA THR A 13 -1.73 -3.00 -11.65
C THR A 13 -0.35 -3.32 -11.12
N GLY A 14 -0.29 -3.78 -9.88
CA GLY A 14 0.96 -4.16 -9.24
C GLY A 14 1.12 -5.67 -9.11
N MET A 15 2.14 -6.07 -8.35
CA MET A 15 2.32 -7.48 -7.99
C MET A 15 2.63 -7.68 -6.51
N VAL A 16 2.23 -8.82 -5.96
CA VAL A 16 2.69 -9.35 -4.67
C VAL A 16 3.55 -10.59 -4.88
N PHE A 17 4.71 -10.62 -4.24
CA PHE A 17 5.57 -11.79 -4.20
C PHE A 17 6.16 -11.98 -2.81
N ARG A 18 5.82 -13.10 -2.17
CA ARG A 18 6.20 -13.42 -0.78
C ARG A 18 5.83 -12.26 0.15
N ASN A 19 6.83 -11.57 0.67
CA ASN A 19 6.70 -10.47 1.61
C ASN A 19 6.88 -9.09 0.96
N SER A 20 6.77 -9.01 -0.37
CA SER A 20 6.99 -7.77 -1.12
C SER A 20 5.80 -7.40 -1.99
N LEU A 21 5.52 -6.10 -2.08
CA LEU A 21 4.60 -5.49 -3.03
C LEU A 21 5.37 -4.67 -4.05
N PHE A 22 5.06 -4.84 -5.32
CA PHE A 22 5.52 -4.04 -6.43
C PHE A 22 4.40 -3.09 -6.86
N LEU A 23 4.69 -1.80 -6.80
CA LEU A 23 3.80 -0.71 -7.17
C LEU A 23 4.36 -0.07 -8.45
N PRO A 24 3.60 0.02 -9.56
CA PRO A 24 4.08 0.53 -10.85
C PRO A 24 4.23 2.06 -10.89
N PHE A 25 4.34 2.71 -9.72
CA PHE A 25 4.44 4.14 -9.56
C PHE A 25 5.31 4.52 -8.35
N HIS A 26 5.75 5.78 -8.33
CA HIS A 26 6.44 6.36 -7.19
C HIS A 26 5.46 6.99 -6.21
N LEU A 27 5.72 6.80 -4.93
CA LEU A 27 5.01 7.48 -3.86
C LEU A 27 5.90 7.59 -2.62
N GLU A 28 5.67 8.63 -1.84
CA GLU A 28 6.23 8.78 -0.50
C GLU A 28 5.22 8.22 0.49
N VAL A 29 5.50 7.06 1.06
CA VAL A 29 4.62 6.43 2.05
C VAL A 29 4.82 7.12 3.38
N LEU A 30 3.72 7.54 4.00
CA LEU A 30 3.69 8.01 5.39
C LEU A 30 3.28 6.88 6.33
N THR A 31 2.20 6.17 6.01
CA THR A 31 1.62 5.18 6.93
C THR A 31 1.08 3.98 6.17
N ILE A 32 1.16 2.80 6.80
CA ILE A 32 0.65 1.55 6.25
C ILE A 32 -0.29 0.91 7.27
N TRP A 33 -1.49 0.54 6.84
CA TRP A 33 -2.39 -0.33 7.60
C TRP A 33 -2.58 -1.64 6.87
N ILE A 34 -2.75 -2.71 7.62
CA ILE A 34 -3.00 -4.04 7.10
C ILE A 34 -4.34 -4.52 7.64
N GLY A 35 -5.25 -4.92 6.75
CA GLY A 35 -6.57 -5.40 7.09
C GLY A 35 -6.92 -6.74 6.46
N LYS A 36 -7.89 -7.41 7.07
CA LYS A 36 -8.61 -8.55 6.49
C LYS A 36 -10.09 -8.19 6.46
N GLU A 37 -10.76 -8.44 5.35
CA GLU A 37 -12.22 -8.42 5.27
C GLU A 37 -12.78 -9.60 6.07
N MET A 38 -12.87 -9.43 7.38
CA MET A 38 -13.49 -10.36 8.31
C MET A 38 -14.36 -9.56 9.28
N SER A 39 -15.68 -9.63 9.08
CA SER A 39 -16.74 -9.31 10.07
C SER A 39 -16.69 -7.90 10.67
N LEU A 40 -17.42 -6.93 10.08
CA LEU A 40 -18.13 -5.74 10.65
C LEU A 40 -17.49 -4.87 11.77
N LEU A 41 -16.36 -5.23 12.37
CA LEU A 41 -15.84 -4.71 13.65
C LEU A 41 -14.31 -4.70 13.74
N ALA A 42 -13.58 -5.20 12.73
CA ALA A 42 -12.12 -5.25 12.75
C ALA A 42 -11.53 -4.02 12.04
N ALA A 43 -11.09 -3.03 12.82
CA ALA A 43 -10.27 -1.93 12.31
C ALA A 43 -8.92 -2.49 11.82
N PRO A 44 -8.36 -1.97 10.71
CA PRO A 44 -7.10 -2.48 10.17
C PRO A 44 -5.93 -2.20 11.14
N ASP A 45 -5.04 -3.18 11.29
CA ASP A 45 -3.88 -3.09 12.16
C ASP A 45 -2.90 -2.07 11.58
N LEU A 46 -2.62 -1.02 12.35
CA LEU A 46 -1.62 -0.02 11.99
C LEU A 46 -0.22 -0.65 12.08
N ILE A 47 0.44 -0.80 10.93
CA ILE A 47 1.87 -1.09 10.88
C ILE A 47 2.58 0.25 10.67
N THR A 48 2.78 0.94 11.79
CA THR A 48 3.29 2.32 11.80
C THR A 48 4.70 2.46 11.24
N ASP A 49 4.90 3.64 10.67
CA ASP A 49 6.06 4.47 10.39
C ASP A 49 7.35 3.89 9.81
N LEU A 50 7.68 4.39 8.63
CA LEU A 50 8.94 4.27 7.91
C LEU A 50 10.05 5.16 8.48
N THR A 51 10.02 5.45 9.79
CA THR A 51 11.15 6.12 10.46
C THR A 51 12.33 5.15 10.59
N GLU A 52 13.55 5.65 10.48
CA GLU A 52 14.77 4.88 10.79
C GLU A 52 14.62 4.21 12.16
N GLY A 53 14.54 2.87 12.17
CA GLY A 53 14.47 2.06 13.40
C GLY A 53 13.26 1.11 13.50
N ASN A 54 12.16 1.32 12.77
CA ASN A 54 10.95 0.49 12.97
C ASN A 54 11.07 -0.92 12.35
N SER A 55 11.99 -1.13 11.40
CA SER A 55 12.37 -2.43 10.83
C SER A 55 11.26 -3.30 10.22
N GLN A 56 9.99 -2.87 10.23
CA GLN A 56 8.85 -3.69 9.80
C GLN A 56 8.66 -3.66 8.28
N VAL A 57 8.79 -2.49 7.68
CA VAL A 57 8.68 -2.28 6.23
C VAL A 57 9.89 -1.52 5.71
N ALA A 58 10.35 -1.90 4.53
CA ALA A 58 11.38 -1.16 3.80
C ALA A 58 10.89 -0.79 2.41
N THR A 59 11.23 0.42 1.98
CA THR A 59 10.97 0.90 0.64
C THR A 59 12.20 0.68 -0.25
N ARG A 60 11.99 0.25 -1.49
CA ARG A 60 13.02 0.24 -2.54
C ARG A 60 12.43 0.92 -3.76
N GLN A 61 13.06 1.99 -4.23
CA GLN A 61 12.61 2.72 -5.41
C GLN A 61 13.45 2.34 -6.63
N GLY A 62 12.78 2.11 -7.76
CA GLY A 62 13.41 1.95 -9.07
C GLY A 62 13.30 3.22 -9.92
N ALA A 63 13.48 3.10 -11.24
CA ALA A 63 13.32 4.25 -12.13
C ALA A 63 11.86 4.76 -12.19
N ALA A 64 10.88 3.84 -12.13
CA ALA A 64 9.46 4.15 -12.28
C ALA A 64 8.55 3.32 -11.36
N TYR A 65 9.09 2.74 -10.28
CA TYR A 65 8.32 1.86 -9.40
C TYR A 65 8.75 2.00 -7.94
N THR A 66 7.86 1.61 -7.04
CA THR A 66 8.13 1.47 -5.60
C THR A 66 7.90 0.03 -5.18
N ASN A 67 8.86 -0.54 -4.46
CA ASN A 67 8.72 -1.83 -3.80
C ASN A 67 8.57 -1.61 -2.29
N LEU A 68 7.55 -2.21 -1.69
CA LEU A 68 7.38 -2.30 -0.24
C LEU A 68 7.76 -3.71 0.20
N VAL A 69 8.70 -3.83 1.14
CA VAL A 69 9.21 -5.12 1.65
C VAL A 69 8.88 -5.24 3.13
N PHE A 70 7.94 -6.11 3.46
CA PHE A 70 7.48 -6.40 4.82
C PHE A 70 8.43 -7.40 5.49
N ARG A 71 9.40 -6.90 6.25
CA ARG A 71 10.55 -7.69 6.74
C ARG A 71 10.18 -8.73 7.79
N LYS A 72 9.08 -8.55 8.52
CA LYS A 72 8.58 -9.48 9.55
C LYS A 72 7.53 -10.46 9.02
N SER A 73 7.10 -10.31 7.78
CA SER A 73 6.17 -11.22 7.11
C SER A 73 6.90 -12.21 6.22
N GLY A 74 6.38 -13.43 6.12
CA GLY A 74 6.86 -14.47 5.22
C GLY A 74 6.14 -14.46 3.87
N ASP A 75 4.83 -14.62 3.87
CA ASP A 75 3.99 -14.63 2.66
C ASP A 75 2.71 -13.82 2.91
N LEU A 76 2.69 -12.60 2.39
CA LEU A 76 1.61 -11.64 2.62
C LEU A 76 0.26 -12.17 2.16
N ARG A 77 0.20 -12.87 1.01
CA ARG A 77 -1.08 -13.41 0.54
C ARG A 77 -1.61 -14.44 1.52
N LYS A 78 -0.76 -15.31 2.06
CA LYS A 78 -1.19 -16.32 3.05
C LYS A 78 -1.58 -15.68 4.36
N GLU A 79 -0.77 -14.74 4.84
CA GLU A 79 -0.97 -14.05 6.10
C GLU A 79 -2.27 -13.23 6.11
N LEU A 80 -2.62 -12.62 4.98
CA LEU A 80 -3.78 -11.73 4.84
C LEU A 80 -5.06 -12.41 4.32
N GLY A 81 -5.07 -13.74 4.19
CA GLY A 81 -6.28 -14.46 3.77
C GLY A 81 -6.57 -14.35 2.27
N HIS A 82 -5.52 -14.28 1.45
CA HIS A 82 -5.55 -14.20 0.00
C HIS A 82 -6.31 -12.98 -0.50
N GLU A 83 -7.42 -13.19 -1.21
CA GLU A 83 -8.24 -12.13 -1.83
C GLU A 83 -9.11 -11.39 -0.81
N LYS A 84 -9.15 -11.86 0.44
CA LYS A 84 -9.85 -11.18 1.54
C LYS A 84 -8.97 -10.16 2.26
N GLY A 85 -7.67 -10.12 1.97
CA GLY A 85 -6.75 -9.16 2.55
C GLY A 85 -6.82 -7.83 1.83
N HIS A 86 -6.42 -6.76 2.52
CA HIS A 86 -6.06 -5.50 1.88
C HIS A 86 -4.98 -4.78 2.69
N ILE A 87 -4.29 -3.86 2.03
CA ILE A 87 -3.32 -2.96 2.66
C ILE A 87 -3.71 -1.55 2.31
N ILE A 88 -3.74 -0.65 3.27
CA ILE A 88 -3.98 0.78 3.02
C ILE A 88 -2.65 1.50 3.13
N LEU A 89 -2.33 2.31 2.13
CA LEU A 89 -1.18 3.21 2.14
C LEU A 89 -1.70 4.63 2.28
N HIS A 90 -1.17 5.39 3.24
CA HIS A 90 -1.29 6.84 3.28
C HIS A 90 -0.01 7.41 2.70
N ALA A 91 -0.13 8.16 1.61
CA ALA A 91 1.00 8.55 0.80
C ALA A 91 0.78 9.90 0.09
N ALA A 92 1.89 10.55 -0.23
CA ALA A 92 1.93 11.71 -1.11
C ALA A 92 2.65 11.36 -2.42
N GLU A 93 2.38 12.13 -3.49
CA GLU A 93 3.16 11.97 -4.72
C GLU A 93 4.62 12.35 -4.46
N LYS A 94 5.53 11.74 -5.22
CA LYS A 94 6.96 11.98 -5.03
C LYS A 94 7.31 13.45 -5.31
N GLY A 95 7.79 14.13 -4.27
CA GLY A 95 8.17 15.55 -4.32
C GLY A 95 7.07 16.52 -3.88
N GLU A 96 5.87 16.02 -3.55
CA GLU A 96 4.82 16.83 -2.94
C GLU A 96 5.13 17.17 -1.47
N ASP A 97 4.54 18.27 -1.00
CA ASP A 97 4.60 18.68 0.41
C ASP A 97 3.68 17.78 1.24
N ILE A 98 4.27 16.93 2.07
CA ILE A 98 3.57 15.97 2.95
C ILE A 98 2.83 16.62 4.12
N PHE A 99 3.02 17.93 4.35
CA PHE A 99 2.33 18.67 5.40
C PHE A 99 1.03 19.31 4.92
N LYS A 100 0.71 19.19 3.63
CA LYS A 100 -0.53 19.68 3.02
C LYS A 100 -1.51 18.54 2.84
N GLU A 101 -2.69 18.66 3.42
CA GLU A 101 -3.71 17.61 3.40
C GLU A 101 -4.19 17.28 1.99
N GLU A 102 -4.26 18.28 1.10
CA GLU A 102 -4.65 18.09 -0.30
C GLU A 102 -3.69 17.21 -1.12
N ASN A 103 -2.46 17.02 -0.63
CA ASN A 103 -1.43 16.20 -1.27
C ASN A 103 -1.40 14.76 -0.73
N LEU A 104 -2.18 14.49 0.31
CA LEU A 104 -2.22 13.22 0.99
C LEU A 104 -3.39 12.38 0.47
N HIS A 105 -3.10 11.13 0.16
CA HIS A 105 -4.09 10.20 -0.36
C HIS A 105 -4.02 8.86 0.35
N TYR A 106 -5.18 8.23 0.48
CA TYR A 106 -5.26 6.83 0.88
C TYR A 106 -5.41 5.94 -0.35
N ILE A 107 -4.57 4.91 -0.41
CA ILE A 107 -4.57 3.92 -1.48
C ILE A 107 -4.88 2.56 -0.86
N LYS A 108 -6.03 1.97 -1.19
CA LYS A 108 -6.34 0.57 -0.89
C LYS A 108 -5.67 -0.32 -1.93
N VAL A 109 -4.79 -1.19 -1.46
CA VAL A 109 -4.14 -2.25 -2.22
C VAL A 109 -4.93 -3.53 -2.02
N CYS A 110 -5.58 -3.99 -3.07
CA CYS A 110 -6.41 -5.19 -3.06
C CYS A 110 -5.66 -6.37 -3.65
N PHE A 111 -5.69 -7.51 -2.96
CA PHE A 111 -5.10 -8.75 -3.48
C PHE A 111 -6.07 -9.40 -4.45
N ALA A 112 -5.64 -9.53 -5.71
CA ALA A 112 -6.40 -10.22 -6.74
C ALA A 112 -5.84 -11.64 -6.96
N ASN A 113 -6.12 -12.19 -8.15
CA ASN A 113 -5.69 -13.53 -8.54
C ASN A 113 -4.15 -13.68 -8.60
N LYS A 114 -3.66 -14.81 -8.06
CA LYS A 114 -2.25 -15.24 -8.09
C LYS A 114 -1.24 -14.26 -7.47
N HIS A 115 -0.68 -13.36 -8.26
CA HIS A 115 0.32 -12.40 -7.82
C HIS A 115 -0.11 -10.98 -8.13
N LEU A 116 -1.30 -10.79 -8.70
CA LEU A 116 -1.78 -9.47 -9.09
C LEU A 116 -2.33 -8.72 -7.86
N ILE A 117 -2.03 -7.43 -7.79
CA ILE A 117 -2.71 -6.49 -6.88
C ILE A 117 -3.32 -5.36 -7.70
N THR A 118 -4.45 -4.86 -7.24
CA THR A 118 -5.12 -3.68 -7.81
C THR A 118 -5.12 -2.55 -6.78
N PHE A 119 -5.44 -1.35 -7.25
CA PHE A 119 -5.39 -0.13 -6.44
C PHE A 119 -6.71 0.61 -6.52
N GLU A 120 -7.08 1.23 -5.43
CA GLU A 120 -8.25 2.10 -5.31
C GLU A 120 -7.88 3.30 -4.44
N LEU A 121 -8.25 4.50 -4.89
CA LEU A 121 -8.16 5.70 -4.05
C LEU A 121 -9.39 5.73 -3.15
N ILE A 122 -9.17 5.87 -1.85
CA ILE A 122 -10.25 5.92 -0.86
C ILE A 122 -10.19 7.25 -0.09
N GLU A 123 -11.34 7.69 0.42
CA GLU A 123 -11.43 8.93 1.22
C GLU A 123 -11.15 8.66 2.70
N ASP A 124 -11.62 7.52 3.23
CA ASP A 124 -11.50 7.16 4.64
C ASP A 124 -10.93 5.72 4.79
N PRO A 125 -9.79 5.54 5.48
CA PRO A 125 -9.19 4.22 5.69
C PRO A 125 -9.97 3.32 6.65
N PHE A 126 -10.96 3.83 7.38
CA PHE A 126 -11.77 3.10 8.35
C PHE A 126 -13.13 2.66 7.80
N TYR A 127 -13.53 3.17 6.63
CA TYR A 127 -14.80 2.83 5.99
C TYR A 127 -14.55 1.82 4.85
N LEU A 128 -14.39 0.55 5.22
CA LEU A 128 -13.99 -0.57 4.34
C LEU A 128 -15.12 -1.58 4.08
#